data_AF-A3X2L1-F1
#
_entry.id   AF-A3X2L1-F1
#
_cell.length_a   1.000
_cell.length_b   1.000
_cell.length_c   1.000
_cell.angle_alpha   90.00
_cell.angle_beta   90.00
_cell.angle_gamma   90.00
#
_symmetry.space_group_name_H-M   'P 1'
#
loop_
_entity.id
_entity.type
_entity.pdbx_description
1 polymer ?
#
loop_
_entity_poly.entity_id
_entity_poly.type
_entity_poly.pdbx_seq_one_letter_code
_entity_poly.pdbx_strand_id
1 'polypeptide(L)'
;MISGIIFVIRSGLRWRDAPREYGPHKTVYNRFVRWSRLGVFNKIFAELARKGGAPKRLRIDATHLKAHRTAASLLKKGLFPDVSGA
;
A
#
# COMPACT_ATOMS: atom_id res chain seq x y z
N MET A 1 -0.49 -18.38 11.46
CA MET A 1 0.48 -17.54 10.70
C MET A 1 -0.20 -16.58 9.72
N ILE A 2 -0.92 -17.02 8.67
CA ILE A 2 -1.63 -16.09 7.74
C ILE A 2 -2.67 -15.25 8.49
N SER A 3 -3.42 -15.84 9.42
CA SER A 3 -4.37 -15.12 10.27
C SER A 3 -3.73 -13.94 11.01
N GLY A 4 -2.48 -14.09 11.47
CA GLY A 4 -1.73 -13.00 12.12
C GLY A 4 -1.37 -11.87 11.15
N ILE A 5 -1.00 -12.19 9.91
CA ILE A 5 -0.76 -11.19 8.85
C ILE A 5 -2.05 -10.41 8.58
N ILE A 6 -3.16 -11.12 8.37
CA ILE A 6 -4.46 -10.50 8.10
C ILE A 6 -4.91 -9.63 9.27
N PHE A 7 -4.73 -10.09 10.51
CA PHE A 7 -5.08 -9.34 11.72
C PHE A 7 -4.33 -8.02 11.81
N VAL A 8 -3.01 -8.03 11.63
CA VAL A 8 -2.16 -6.83 11.69
C VAL A 8 -2.54 -5.84 10.60
N ILE A 9 -2.71 -6.30 9.35
CA ILE A 9 -3.08 -5.43 8.22
C ILE A 9 -4.47 -4.83 8.40
N ARG A 10 -5.44 -5.62 8.87
CA ARG A 10 -6.82 -5.15 9.08
C ARG A 10 -6.93 -4.14 10.23
N SER A 11 -6.10 -4.30 11.26
CA SER A 11 -6.17 -3.49 12.47
C SER A 11 -5.23 -2.27 12.43
N GLY A 12 -4.25 -2.25 11.51
CA GLY A 12 -3.25 -1.19 11.41
C GLY A 12 -2.24 -1.15 12.57
N LEU A 13 -2.14 -2.23 13.34
CA LEU A 13 -1.29 -2.32 14.52
C LEU A 13 0.17 -2.54 14.14
N ARG A 14 1.10 -2.29 15.07
CA ARG A 14 2.50 -2.71 14.88
C ARG A 14 2.59 -4.23 14.94
N TRP A 15 3.48 -4.82 14.16
CA TRP A 15 3.70 -6.28 14.17
C TRP A 15 3.99 -6.85 15.55
N ARG A 16 4.70 -6.09 16.41
CA ARG A 16 5.04 -6.49 17.79
C ARG A 16 3.80 -6.63 18.68
N ASP A 17 2.74 -5.91 18.36
CA ASP A 17 1.50 -5.85 19.14
C ASP A 17 0.48 -6.90 18.66
N ALA A 18 0.85 -7.77 17.72
CA ALA A 18 0.01 -8.87 17.28
C ALA A 18 -0.24 -9.87 18.44
N PRO A 19 -1.47 -10.40 18.58
CA PRO A 19 -1.79 -11.42 19.58
C PRO A 19 -0.83 -12.62 19.53
N ARG A 20 -0.38 -13.07 20.71
CA ARG A 20 0.59 -14.17 20.84
C ARG A 20 0.08 -15.50 20.28
N GLU A 21 -1.24 -15.70 20.23
CA GLU A 21 -1.90 -16.85 19.60
C GLU A 21 -1.52 -17.03 18.11
N TYR A 22 -1.11 -15.96 17.42
CA TYR A 22 -0.67 -16.05 16.02
C TYR A 22 0.80 -16.48 15.87
N GLY A 23 1.49 -16.67 16.98
CA GLY A 23 2.90 -17.03 17.07
C GLY A 23 3.83 -15.81 17.20
N PRO A 24 5.16 -16.04 17.23
CA PRO A 24 6.13 -14.96 17.39
C PRO A 24 6.01 -13.89 16.29
N HIS A 25 5.90 -12.62 16.69
CA HIS A 25 5.71 -11.50 15.77
C HIS A 25 6.76 -11.43 14.65
N LYS A 26 8.03 -11.75 14.96
CA LYS A 26 9.11 -11.80 13.96
C LYS A 26 8.83 -12.83 12.86
N THR A 27 8.28 -13.98 13.21
CA THR A 27 7.98 -15.05 12.25
C THR A 27 6.83 -14.64 11.32
N VAL A 28 5.80 -13.99 11.87
CA VAL A 28 4.68 -13.44 11.09
C VAL A 28 5.17 -12.36 10.13
N TYR A 29 5.98 -11.41 10.61
CA TYR A 29 6.56 -10.35 9.80
C TYR A 29 7.49 -10.90 8.69
N ASN A 30 8.40 -11.82 9.03
CA ASN A 30 9.32 -12.41 8.06
C ASN A 30 8.58 -13.17 6.95
N ARG A 31 7.48 -13.84 7.31
CA ARG A 31 6.60 -14.48 6.32
C ARG A 31 5.95 -13.44 5.42
N PHE A 32 5.37 -12.37 5.98
CA PHE A 32 4.79 -11.28 5.22
C PHE A 32 5.79 -10.72 4.21
N VAL A 33 6.99 -10.32 4.66
CA VAL A 33 8.04 -9.78 3.78
C VAL A 33 8.41 -10.76 2.67
N ARG A 34 8.63 -12.04 3.00
CA ARG A 34 8.98 -13.06 2.00
C ARG A 34 7.87 -13.24 0.96
N TRP A 35 6.61 -13.26 1.38
CA TRP A 35 5.47 -13.42 0.48
C TRP A 35 5.20 -12.18 -0.38
N SER A 36 5.38 -10.98 0.19
CA SER A 36 5.32 -9.72 -0.56
C SER A 36 6.38 -9.68 -1.65
N ARG A 37 7.63 -10.05 -1.34
CA ARG A 37 8.73 -10.11 -2.33
C ARG A 37 8.48 -11.15 -3.43
N LEU A 38 7.87 -12.27 -3.09
CA LEU A 38 7.50 -13.32 -4.06
C LEU A 38 6.21 -13.00 -4.84
N GLY A 39 5.56 -11.87 -4.58
CA GLY A 39 4.31 -11.47 -5.23
C GLY A 39 3.11 -12.38 -4.89
N VAL A 40 3.18 -13.16 -3.80
CA VAL A 40 2.15 -14.14 -3.43
C VAL A 40 0.81 -13.45 -3.17
N PHE A 41 0.83 -12.30 -2.49
CA PHE A 41 -0.41 -11.54 -2.23
C PHE A 41 -1.06 -11.04 -3.52
N ASN A 42 -0.28 -10.60 -4.51
CA ASN A 42 -0.81 -10.18 -5.81
C ASN A 42 -1.47 -11.35 -6.54
N LYS A 43 -0.85 -12.54 -6.52
CA LYS A 43 -1.43 -13.75 -7.13
C LYS A 43 -2.75 -14.16 -6.47
N ILE A 44 -2.78 -14.16 -5.13
CA ILE A 44 -4.01 -14.45 -4.37
C ILE A 44 -5.10 -13.44 -4.72
N PHE A 45 -4.76 -12.15 -4.72
CA PHE A 45 -5.70 -11.08 -5.03
C PHE A 45 -6.26 -11.22 -6.46
N ALA A 46 -5.40 -11.47 -7.45
CA ALA A 46 -5.82 -11.66 -8.84
C ALA A 46 -6.79 -12.85 -8.99
N GLU A 47 -6.50 -14.00 -8.38
CA GLU A 47 -7.39 -15.16 -8.44
C GLU A 47 -8.72 -14.94 -7.72
N LEU A 48 -8.71 -14.24 -6.58
CA LEU A 48 -9.93 -13.89 -5.86
C LEU A 48 -10.77 -12.87 -6.65
N ALA A 49 -10.13 -11.87 -7.26
CA ALA A 49 -10.80 -10.88 -8.10
C ALA A 49 -11.43 -11.52 -9.35
N ARG A 50 -10.76 -12.48 -9.97
CA ARG A 50 -11.29 -13.21 -11.14
C ARG A 50 -12.53 -14.04 -10.81
N LYS A 51 -12.59 -14.62 -9.60
CA LYS A 51 -13.74 -15.43 -9.14
C LYS A 51 -14.84 -14.59 -8.50
N GLY A 52 -14.52 -13.39 -8.04
CA GLY A 52 -15.45 -12.50 -7.36
C GLY A 52 -16.31 -11.71 -8.32
N GLY A 53 -17.63 -11.67 -8.09
CA GLY A 53 -18.52 -10.69 -8.72
C GLY A 53 -18.31 -9.28 -8.14
N ALA A 54 -19.30 -8.40 -8.33
CA ALA A 54 -19.24 -7.03 -7.84
C ALA A 54 -18.86 -6.97 -6.33
N PRO A 55 -17.87 -6.16 -5.94
CA PRO A 55 -17.36 -6.16 -4.58
C PRO A 55 -18.40 -5.60 -3.60
N LYS A 56 -18.75 -6.39 -2.57
CA LYS A 56 -19.65 -5.94 -1.48
C LYS A 56 -19.07 -4.78 -0.65
N ARG A 57 -17.74 -4.62 -0.64
CA ARG A 57 -17.02 -3.56 0.07
C ARG A 57 -15.85 -3.09 -0.78
N LEU A 58 -15.82 -1.80 -1.09
CA LEU A 58 -14.70 -1.12 -1.72
C LEU A 58 -13.82 -0.50 -0.62
N ARG A 59 -12.51 -0.69 -0.71
CA ARG A 59 -11.52 0.00 0.13
C ARG A 59 -10.68 0.85 -0.78
N ILE A 60 -10.57 2.14 -0.46
CA ILE A 60 -9.74 3.10 -1.19
C ILE A 60 -8.59 3.48 -0.27
N ASP A 61 -7.36 3.20 -0.71
CA ASP A 61 -6.13 3.65 -0.09
C ASP A 61 -5.63 4.93 -0.77
N ALA A 62 -5.12 5.86 0.02
CA ALA A 62 -4.59 7.14 -0.46
C ALA A 62 -3.11 7.26 -0.09
N THR A 63 -2.25 7.41 -1.09
CA THR A 63 -0.82 7.68 -0.88
C THR A 63 -0.62 9.19 -0.84
N HIS A 64 -0.22 9.73 0.32
CA HIS A 64 0.09 11.15 0.46
C HIS A 64 1.60 11.37 0.40
N LEU A 65 2.08 12.06 -0.63
CA LEU A 65 3.47 12.51 -0.72
C LEU A 65 3.51 14.03 -0.51
N LYS A 66 4.23 14.49 0.51
CA LYS A 66 4.49 15.92 0.69
C LYS A 66 5.52 16.37 -0.35
N ALA A 67 5.09 17.20 -1.29
CA ALA A 67 5.98 17.80 -2.27
C ALA A 67 6.68 19.04 -1.70
N HIS A 68 7.90 19.31 -2.15
CA HIS A 68 8.57 20.59 -1.89
C HIS A 68 7.82 21.71 -2.61
N ARG A 69 7.84 22.94 -2.07
CA ARG A 69 7.11 24.09 -2.66
C ARG A 69 7.45 24.39 -4.13
N THR A 70 8.63 23.96 -4.60
CA THR A 70 9.08 24.15 -5.98
C THR A 70 8.81 22.95 -6.90
N ALA A 71 8.17 21.88 -6.41
CA ALA A 71 7.90 20.68 -7.20
C ALA A 71 7.00 20.93 -8.42
N ALA A 72 6.20 22.00 -8.41
CA ALA A 72 5.34 22.42 -9.50
C ALA A 72 5.90 23.59 -10.33
N SER A 73 7.07 24.14 -9.97
CA SER A 73 7.56 25.42 -10.51
C SER A 73 8.48 25.30 -11.74
N LEU A 74 8.84 24.08 -12.16
CA LEU A 74 9.75 23.87 -13.28
C LEU A 74 9.05 23.19 -14.45
N LEU A 75 8.65 23.98 -15.45
CA LEU A 75 8.53 23.47 -16.81
C LEU A 75 9.91 23.00 -17.26
N LYS A 76 10.00 21.80 -17.84
CA LYS A 76 11.23 21.31 -18.47
C LYS A 76 11.69 22.41 -19.44
N LYS A 77 12.92 22.91 -19.27
CA LYS A 77 13.53 24.00 -20.06
C LYS A 77 13.28 25.46 -19.60
N GLY A 78 12.67 25.70 -18.43
CA GLY A 78 12.60 27.04 -17.84
C GLY A 78 11.74 28.05 -18.60
N LEU A 79 10.88 27.58 -19.51
CA LEU A 79 9.91 28.44 -20.19
C LEU A 79 8.72 28.69 -19.26
N PHE A 80 8.67 29.88 -18.67
CA PHE A 80 7.39 30.49 -18.34
C PHE A 80 6.82 31.03 -19.65
N PRO A 81 5.54 30.74 -20.01
CA PRO A 81 4.89 31.55 -21.03
C PRO A 81 4.87 32.97 -20.50
N ASP A 82 5.52 33.87 -21.23
CA ASP A 82 5.44 35.31 -21.00
C ASP A 82 3.96 35.68 -21.10
N VAL A 83 3.31 35.90 -19.96
CA VAL A 83 1.98 36.52 -19.92
C VAL A 83 2.24 38.02 -19.99
N SER A 84 2.59 38.47 -21.18
CA SER A 84 2.59 39.87 -21.58
C SER A 84 1.58 40.01 -22.73
N GLY A 85 0.34 40.35 -22.39
CA GLY A 85 -0.72 40.56 -23.38
C GLY A 85 -2.11 40.75 -22.78
N ALA A 86 -2.32 41.87 -22.08
CA ALA A 86 -3.56 42.68 -22.07
C ALA A 86 -3.32 43.96 -21.27
#